data_AF-A0A7X3Y7G7-F1
#
_entry.id   AF-A0A7X3Y7G7-F1
#
_cell.length_a   1.000
_cell.length_b   1.000
_cell.length_c   1.000
_cell.angle_alpha   90.00
_cell.angle_beta   90.00
_cell.angle_gamma   90.00
#
_symmetry.space_group_name_H-M   'P 1'
#
loop_
_entity.id
_entity.type
_entity.pdbx_description
1 polymer ?
#
loop_
_entity_poly.entity_id
_entity_poly.type
_entity_poly.pdbx_seq_one_letter_code
_entity_poly.pdbx_strand_id
1 'polypeptide(L)' 'MAEAAFDTLAAARALKDAGVKPEHAEAIADVVKTGAYSGRNELATKADLAALELRLIKWFVGGMSAAVGLMIAAVKLIP' A
#
# COMPACT_ATOMS: atom_id res chain seq x y z
N MET A 1 -14.55 3.49 -2.74
CA MET A 1 -13.57 4.61 -2.79
C MET A 1 -13.28 4.84 -4.26
N ALA A 2 -13.58 6.03 -4.79
CA ALA A 2 -13.26 6.35 -6.16
C ALA A 2 -11.74 6.56 -6.26
N GLU A 3 -11.06 5.62 -6.91
CA GLU A 3 -9.66 5.80 -7.28
C GLU A 3 -9.66 6.87 -8.38
N ALA A 4 -9.24 8.10 -8.05
CA ALA A 4 -9.13 9.16 -9.05
C ALA A 4 -8.04 8.75 -10.04
N ALA A 5 -8.44 8.12 -11.13
CA ALA A 5 -7.54 7.78 -12.22
C ALA A 5 -6.99 9.06 -12.83
N PHE A 6 -5.69 9.10 -13.10
CA PHE A 6 -5.10 10.18 -13.90
C PHE A 6 -5.78 10.24 -15.26
N ASP A 7 -6.47 11.34 -15.53
CA ASP A 7 -7.17 11.57 -16.80
C ASP A 7 -6.17 12.07 -17.85
N THR A 8 -5.63 11.12 -18.62
CA THR A 8 -4.68 11.41 -19.70
C THR A 8 -5.29 12.28 -20.80
N LEU A 9 -6.60 12.20 -21.03
CA LEU A 9 -7.27 12.99 -22.06
C LEU A 9 -7.38 14.44 -21.63
N ALA A 10 -7.79 14.69 -20.38
CA ALA A 10 -7.82 16.05 -19.81
C ALA A 10 -6.41 16.66 -19.78
N ALA A 11 -5.39 15.89 -19.37
CA ALA A 11 -4.00 16.33 -19.36
C ALA A 11 -3.49 16.69 -20.77
N ALA A 12 -3.75 15.83 -21.77
CA ALA A 12 -3.35 16.11 -23.15
C ALA A 12 -4.07 17.34 -23.72
N ARG A 13 -5.35 17.57 -23.37
CA ARG A 13 -6.10 18.78 -23.77
C ARG A 13 -5.50 20.04 -23.16
N ALA A 14 -5.23 20.03 -21.86
CA ALA A 14 -4.58 21.17 -21.20
C ALA A 14 -3.22 21.53 -21.82
N LEU A 15 -2.45 20.52 -22.22
CA LEU A 15 -1.17 20.73 -22.93
C LEU A 15 -1.38 21.31 -24.34
N LYS A 16 -2.40 20.84 -25.07
CA LYS A 16 -2.77 21.40 -26.39
C LYS A 16 -3.21 22.86 -26.27
N ASP A 17 -4.02 23.18 -25.26
CA ASP A 17 -4.49 24.55 -25.00
C ASP A 17 -3.32 25.48 -24.61
N ALA A 18 -2.27 24.93 -24.01
CA ALA A 18 -1.01 25.63 -23.72
C ALA A 18 -0.07 25.77 -24.94
N GLY A 19 -0.48 25.30 -26.13
CA GLY A 19 0.28 25.42 -27.37
C GLY A 19 1.23 24.25 -27.65
N VAL A 20 1.15 23.15 -26.89
CA VAL A 20 1.93 21.93 -27.17
C VAL A 20 1.33 21.22 -28.38
N LYS A 21 2.19 20.80 -29.32
CA LYS A 21 1.75 20.01 -30.49
C LYS A 21 1.02 18.73 -30.05
N PRO A 22 0.00 18.27 -30.80
CA PRO A 22 -0.84 17.17 -30.38
C PRO A 22 -0.08 15.88 -30.03
N GLU A 23 0.88 15.52 -30.88
CA GLU A 23 1.75 14.35 -30.73
C GLU A 23 2.56 14.39 -29.42
N HIS A 24 3.07 15.57 -29.06
CA HIS A 24 3.85 15.75 -27.83
C HIS A 24 2.96 15.82 -26.59
N ALA A 25 1.79 16.43 -26.69
CA ALA A 25 0.84 16.53 -25.59
C ALA A 25 0.38 15.14 -25.10
N GLU A 26 0.13 14.23 -26.05
CA GLU A 26 -0.25 12.86 -25.75
C GLU A 26 0.92 12.06 -25.18
N ALA A 27 2.13 12.19 -25.76
CA ALA A 27 3.32 11.55 -25.24
C ALA A 27 3.66 11.99 -23.80
N ILE A 28 3.53 13.28 -23.50
CA ILE A 28 3.76 13.82 -22.14
C ILE A 28 2.71 13.27 -21.17
N ALA A 29 1.43 13.28 -21.55
CA ALA A 29 0.36 12.75 -20.69
C ALA A 29 0.56 11.25 -20.39
N ASP A 30 1.04 10.48 -21.35
CA ASP A 30 1.29 9.05 -21.20
C ASP A 30 2.51 8.74 -20.31
N VAL A 31 3.59 9.51 -20.43
CA VAL A 31 4.75 9.40 -19.53
C VAL A 31 4.37 9.77 -18.10
N VAL A 32 3.58 10.82 -17.90
CA VAL A 32 3.09 11.22 -16.57
C VAL A 32 2.18 10.15 -15.98
N LYS A 33 1.28 9.56 -16.76
CA LYS A 33 0.48 8.41 -16.32
C LYS A 33 1.41 7.25 -15.93
N THR A 34 2.36 6.88 -16.77
CA THR A 34 3.25 5.75 -16.46
C THR A 34 4.04 5.98 -15.18
N GLY A 35 4.56 7.20 -14.97
CA GLY A 35 5.24 7.59 -13.74
C GLY A 35 4.31 7.68 -12.52
N ALA A 36 3.06 8.11 -12.68
CA ALA A 36 2.09 8.16 -11.58
C ALA A 36 1.62 6.76 -11.13
N TYR A 37 1.74 5.76 -12.00
CA TYR A 37 1.29 4.39 -11.73
C TYR A 37 2.45 3.40 -11.52
N SER A 38 3.70 3.81 -11.73
CA SER A 38 4.88 2.94 -11.63
C SER A 38 5.05 2.31 -10.24
N GLY A 39 4.60 2.98 -9.17
CA GLY A 39 4.62 2.45 -7.80
C GLY A 39 3.32 1.76 -7.35
N ARG A 40 2.26 1.69 -8.17
CA ARG A 40 0.98 1.12 -7.72
C ARG A 40 1.06 -0.36 -7.38
N ASN A 41 1.92 -1.11 -8.07
CA ASN A 41 2.12 -2.52 -7.76
C ASN A 41 2.87 -2.75 -6.44
N GLU A 42 3.49 -1.72 -5.88
CA GLU A 42 4.18 -1.77 -4.58
C GLU A 42 3.27 -1.34 -3.41
N LEU A 43 2.06 -0.87 -3.70
CA LEU A 43 1.10 -0.47 -2.67
C LEU A 43 0.47 -1.70 -2.03
N ALA A 44 0.52 -1.76 -0.70
CA ALA A 44 -0.15 -2.81 0.06
C ALA A 44 -1.67 -2.78 -0.22
N THR A 45 -2.21 -3.94 -0.59
CA THR A 45 -3.65 -4.12 -0.78
C THR A 45 -4.34 -4.25 0.58
N LYS A 46 -5.68 -4.16 0.57
CA LYS A 46 -6.48 -4.47 1.77
C LYS A 46 -6.26 -5.91 2.25
N ALA A 47 -6.00 -6.84 1.34
CA ALA A 47 -5.71 -8.22 1.67
C ALA A 47 -4.34 -8.34 2.37
N ASP A 48 -3.33 -7.58 1.92
CA ASP A 48 -2.01 -7.54 2.57
C ASP A 48 -2.11 -6.99 4.00
N LEU A 49 -2.93 -5.96 4.20
CA LEU A 49 -3.20 -5.41 5.53
C LEU A 49 -3.88 -6.42 6.45
N ALA A 50 -4.91 -7.13 5.96
CA ALA A 50 -5.59 -8.17 6.74
C ALA A 50 -4.66 -9.34 7.09
N ALA A 51 -3.81 -9.76 6.14
CA ALA A 51 -2.81 -10.79 6.38
C ALA A 51 -1.75 -10.34 7.40
N LEU A 52 -1.36 -9.08 7.38
CA LEU A 52 -0.44 -8.49 8.36
C LEU A 52 -1.07 -8.43 9.76
N GLU A 53 -2.31 -7.98 9.87
CA GLU A 53 -3.06 -7.94 11.13
C GLU A 53 -3.16 -9.32 11.78
N LEU A 54 -3.54 -10.34 10.99
CA LEU A 54 -3.63 -11.72 11.47
C LEU A 54 -2.27 -12.25 11.94
N ARG A 55 -1.19 -11.91 11.22
CA ARG A 55 0.17 -12.29 11.60
C ARG A 55 0.59 -11.64 12.92
N LEU A 56 0.27 -10.37 13.13
CA LEU A 56 0.54 -9.66 14.38
C LEU A 56 -0.21 -10.31 15.55
N ILE A 57 -1.51 -10.55 15.38
CA ILE A 57 -2.35 -11.19 16.41
C ILE A 57 -1.80 -12.57 16.78
N LYS A 58 -1.42 -13.39 15.78
CA LYS A 58 -0.85 -14.72 16.01
C LYS A 58 0.38 -14.68 16.92
N TRP A 59 1.33 -13.81 16.61
CA TRP A 59 2.56 -13.70 17.39
C TRP A 59 2.35 -13.04 18.75
N PHE A 60 1.45 -12.06 18.83
CA PHE A 60 1.09 -11.44 20.10
C PHE A 60 0.46 -12.45 21.07
N VAL A 61 -0.56 -13.19 20.60
CA VAL A 61 -1.22 -14.22 21.42
C VAL A 61 -0.24 -15.34 21.79
N GLY A 62 0.53 -15.85 20.83
CA GLY A 62 1.52 -16.89 21.09
C GLY A 62 2.58 -16.46 22.10
N GLY A 63 3.11 -15.24 21.96
CA GLY A 63 4.08 -14.67 22.89
C GLY A 63 3.50 -14.46 24.30
N MET A 64 2.26 -13.97 24.40
CA MET A 64 1.59 -13.77 25.68
C MET A 64 1.31 -15.10 26.39
N SER A 65 0.84 -16.12 25.67
CA SER A 65 0.64 -17.45 26.25
C SER A 65 1.95 -18.05 26.76
N ALA A 66 3.06 -17.88 26.03
CA ALA A 66 4.38 -18.32 26.48
C ALA A 66 4.83 -17.59 27.75
N ALA A 67 4.66 -16.26 27.80
CA ALA A 67 5.03 -15.45 28.96
C ALA A 67 4.22 -15.84 30.21
N VAL A 68 2.90 -16.05 30.07
CA VAL A 68 2.04 -16.52 31.17
C VAL A 68 2.46 -17.92 31.63
N GLY A 69 2.72 -18.84 30.70
CA GLY A 69 3.19 -20.18 31.04
C GLY A 69 4.52 -20.16 31.82
N LEU A 70 5.46 -19.31 31.41
CA LEU A 70 6.73 -19.11 32.12
C LEU A 70 6.52 -18.53 33.53
N MET A 71 5.64 -17.55 33.69
CA MET A 71 5.33 -16.98 35.01
C MET A 71 4.73 -18.02 35.95
N ILE A 72 3.78 -18.83 35.47
CA ILE A 72 3.17 -19.91 36.26
C ILE A 72 4.23 -20.94 36.68
N ALA A 73 5.11 -21.34 35.75
CA ALA A 73 6.20 -22.27 36.04
C ALA A 73 7.17 -21.71 37.08
N ALA A 74 7.54 -20.42 36.96
CA ALA A 74 8.42 -19.75 37.92
C ALA A 74 7.82 -19.71 39.33
N VAL A 75 6.53 -19.38 39.47
CA VAL A 75 5.83 -19.40 40.77
C VAL A 75 5.87 -20.79 41.41
N LYS A 76 5.74 -21.86 40.62
CA LYS A 76 5.80 -23.24 41.13
C LYS A 76 7.21 -23.71 41.51
N LEU A 77 8.26 -23.06 41.01
CA LEU A 77 9.65 -23.46 41.25
C LEU A 77 10.26 -22.76 42.47
N ILE A 78 9.61 -21.70 42.97
CA ILE A 78 10.01 -21.03 44.22
C ILE A 78 9.41 -21.84 45.38
N PRO A 79 10.23 -22.37 46.31
CA PRO A 79 9.74 -23.14 47.45
C PRO A 79 8.93 -22.30 48.45
#